data_AF-A0A7J7DJI7-F1
#
_entry.id   AF-A0A7J7DJI7-F1
#
_cell.length_a   1.000
_cell.length_b   1.000
_cell.length_c   1.000
_cell.angle_alpha   90.00
_cell.angle_beta   90.00
_cell.angle_gamma   90.00
#
_symmetry.space_group_name_H-M   'P 1'
#
loop_
_entity.id
_entity.type
_entity.pdbx_description
1 polymer ?
#
loop_
_entity_poly.entity_id
_entity_poly.type
_entity_poly.pdbx_seq_one_letter_code
_entity_poly.pdbx_strand_id
1 'polypeptide(L)'
;MVYVISSNGWLSLALLAMEVSQMVTQGMWERDSMLLQLPHFTKEWAKRCQENPGKKIETVFDLVEMEDNERCELLPMTDSQLLDIAKFCNQFPNIDMSYEVLDGQNVGAGDDITLQVTLERDMEGKAEVGPVDAPRYPKAKEEGWWLVVGDVKSNQLLAIKRVSLQRKSKVKLEFAAPAEAVRKSYTLYFMCDSYLGCDQEYNFTVDVKETGGPVEYSG
;
A
#
# COMPACT_ATOMS: atom_id res chain seq x y z
N MET A 1 -16.66 -2.60 -8.06
CA MET A 1 -16.67 -1.16 -7.72
C MET A 1 -15.35 -0.51 -8.11
N VAL A 2 -14.21 -0.91 -7.53
CA VAL A 2 -12.87 -0.37 -7.87
C VAL A 2 -12.61 -0.34 -9.38
N TYR A 3 -12.84 -1.44 -10.10
CA TYR A 3 -12.65 -1.47 -11.57
C TYR A 3 -13.48 -0.44 -12.35
N VAL A 4 -14.72 -0.20 -11.94
CA VAL A 4 -15.59 0.78 -12.62
C VAL A 4 -15.08 2.20 -12.35
N ILE A 5 -14.69 2.48 -11.11
CA ILE A 5 -14.15 3.80 -10.71
C ILE A 5 -12.83 4.07 -11.41
N SER A 6 -11.94 3.08 -11.46
CA SER A 6 -10.65 3.21 -12.13
C SER A 6 -10.79 3.37 -13.64
N SER A 7 -11.77 2.70 -14.27
CA SER A 7 -12.06 2.91 -15.70
C SER A 7 -12.57 4.32 -16.02
N ASN A 8 -13.15 5.02 -15.04
CA ASN A 8 -13.53 6.44 -15.17
C ASN A 8 -12.40 7.41 -14.76
N GLY A 9 -11.26 6.90 -14.30
CA GLY A 9 -10.10 7.71 -13.95
C GLY A 9 -10.25 8.50 -12.64
N TRP A 10 -11.15 8.14 -11.73
CA TRP A 10 -11.36 8.89 -10.48
C TRP A 10 -10.43 8.41 -9.36
N LEU A 11 -9.36 9.17 -9.08
CA LEU A 11 -8.32 8.74 -8.15
C LEU A 11 -8.82 8.62 -6.70
N SER A 12 -9.29 9.73 -6.10
CA SER A 12 -9.71 9.72 -4.69
C SER A 12 -10.79 8.69 -4.42
N LEU A 13 -11.77 8.54 -5.33
CA LEU A 13 -12.83 7.55 -5.15
C LEU A 13 -12.31 6.11 -5.26
N ALA A 14 -11.30 5.86 -6.10
CA ALA A 14 -10.69 4.54 -6.20
C ALA A 14 -9.96 4.18 -4.92
N LEU A 15 -9.18 5.11 -4.35
CA LEU A 15 -8.45 4.92 -3.09
C LEU A 15 -9.41 4.66 -1.92
N LEU A 16 -10.46 5.47 -1.78
CA LEU A 16 -11.51 5.24 -0.77
C LEU A 16 -12.18 3.86 -0.90
N ALA A 17 -12.41 3.41 -2.14
CA ALA A 17 -12.99 2.08 -2.37
C ALA A 17 -12.01 0.93 -2.00
N MET A 18 -10.70 1.16 -2.07
CA MET A 18 -9.68 0.22 -1.60
C MET A 18 -9.63 0.17 -0.07
N GLU A 19 -9.65 1.31 0.61
CA GLU A 19 -9.72 1.41 2.07
C GLU A 19 -11.00 0.75 2.62
N VAL A 20 -12.14 0.93 1.94
CA VAL A 20 -13.38 0.21 2.28
C VAL A 20 -13.20 -1.31 2.21
N SER A 21 -12.41 -1.83 1.27
CA SER A 21 -12.10 -3.27 1.22
C SER A 21 -11.37 -3.73 2.48
N GLN A 22 -10.40 -2.95 2.96
CA GLN A 22 -9.66 -3.23 4.18
C GLN A 22 -10.58 -3.19 5.40
N MET A 23 -11.39 -2.13 5.53
CA MET A 23 -12.39 -1.97 6.60
C MET A 23 -13.37 -3.14 6.68
N VAL A 24 -13.89 -3.59 5.54
CA VAL A 24 -14.80 -4.74 5.46
C VAL A 24 -14.10 -6.04 5.81
N THR A 25 -12.85 -6.22 5.36
CA THR A 25 -12.06 -7.42 5.66
C THR A 25 -11.76 -7.52 7.16
N GLN A 26 -11.32 -6.43 7.77
CA GLN A 26 -10.95 -6.40 9.19
C GLN A 26 -12.14 -6.17 10.12
N GLY A 27 -13.30 -5.78 9.60
CA GLY A 27 -14.50 -5.51 10.40
C GLY A 27 -14.36 -4.30 11.31
N MET A 28 -13.75 -3.22 10.81
CA MET A 28 -13.49 -1.99 11.57
C MET A 28 -13.53 -0.75 10.66
N TRP A 29 -13.62 0.44 11.26
CA TRP A 29 -13.60 1.70 10.52
C TRP A 29 -12.20 2.30 10.47
N GLU A 30 -11.93 3.11 9.45
CA GLU A 30 -10.67 3.86 9.27
C GLU A 30 -10.30 4.72 10.49
N ARG A 31 -11.30 5.33 11.14
CA ARG A 31 -11.13 6.14 12.35
C ARG A 31 -10.80 5.34 13.62
N ASP A 32 -10.98 4.02 13.58
CA ASP A 32 -10.67 3.16 14.72
C ASP A 32 -9.14 2.94 14.78
N SER A 33 -8.61 2.58 15.95
CA SER A 33 -7.19 2.23 16.07
C SER A 33 -6.88 1.00 15.22
N MET A 34 -5.83 1.06 14.40
CA MET A 34 -5.36 -0.08 13.58
C MET A 34 -4.96 -1.31 14.42
N LEU A 35 -4.70 -1.12 15.72
CA LEU A 35 -4.45 -2.22 16.66
C LEU A 35 -5.69 -3.09 16.89
N LEU A 36 -6.90 -2.63 16.55
CA LEU A 36 -8.11 -3.44 16.63
C LEU A 36 -8.17 -4.58 15.60
N GLN A 37 -7.23 -4.61 14.65
CA GLN A 37 -7.02 -5.75 13.74
C GLN A 37 -6.42 -6.95 14.48
N LEU A 38 -5.66 -6.70 15.55
CA LEU A 38 -4.97 -7.75 16.30
C LEU A 38 -5.99 -8.64 17.03
N PRO A 39 -5.73 -9.94 17.15
CA PRO A 39 -6.58 -10.83 17.92
C PRO A 39 -6.59 -10.40 19.39
N HIS A 40 -7.74 -10.58 20.05
CA HIS A 40 -7.97 -10.24 21.47
C HIS A 40 -7.92 -8.75 21.83
N PHE A 41 -7.57 -7.86 20.90
CA PHE A 41 -7.56 -6.42 21.16
C PHE A 41 -8.97 -5.85 21.29
N THR A 42 -9.18 -5.10 22.37
CA THR A 42 -10.39 -4.30 22.61
C THR A 42 -10.06 -2.81 22.49
N LYS A 43 -11.10 -1.97 22.49
CA LYS A 43 -10.91 -0.51 22.44
C LYS A 43 -10.14 0.01 23.65
N GLU A 44 -10.28 -0.63 24.80
CA GLU A 44 -9.54 -0.32 26.01
C GLU A 44 -8.03 -0.61 25.84
N TRP A 45 -7.69 -1.77 25.27
CA TRP A 45 -6.30 -2.13 24.99
C TRP A 45 -5.65 -1.18 23.97
N ALA A 46 -6.34 -0.90 22.87
CA ALA A 46 -5.87 0.04 21.87
C ALA A 46 -5.65 1.45 22.46
N LYS A 47 -6.57 1.94 23.30
CA LYS A 47 -6.42 3.22 23.98
C LYS A 47 -5.21 3.23 24.93
N ARG A 48 -5.01 2.15 25.70
CA ARG A 48 -3.86 2.00 26.60
C ARG A 48 -2.53 2.05 25.83
N CYS A 49 -2.46 1.42 24.66
CA CYS A 49 -1.32 1.50 23.74
C CYS A 49 -1.04 2.93 23.26
N GLN A 50 -2.08 3.69 22.93
CA GLN A 50 -1.97 5.08 22.47
C GLN A 50 -1.59 6.07 23.58
N GLU A 51 -1.98 5.78 24.82
CA GLU A 51 -1.69 6.60 26.01
C GLU A 51 -0.41 6.16 26.74
N ASN A 52 0.36 5.23 26.18
CA ASN A 52 1.59 4.73 26.78
C ASN A 52 2.59 5.90 27.00
N PRO A 53 3.06 6.13 28.24
CA PRO A 53 3.85 7.32 28.58
C PRO A 53 5.25 7.36 27.95
N GLY A 54 5.82 6.22 27.56
CA GLY A 54 7.14 6.14 26.92
C GLY A 54 7.09 6.44 25.42
N LYS A 55 6.43 5.56 24.67
CA LYS A 55 6.22 5.67 23.21
C LYS A 55 4.77 5.37 22.91
N LYS A 56 4.09 6.24 22.17
CA LYS A 56 2.74 5.96 21.66
C LYS A 56 2.80 4.79 20.70
N ILE A 57 1.99 3.78 20.94
CA ILE A 57 1.90 2.60 20.08
C ILE A 57 0.67 2.77 19.22
N GLU A 58 0.88 3.14 17.96
CA GLU A 58 -0.20 3.40 17.01
C GLU A 58 -0.26 2.34 15.92
N THR A 59 0.89 1.75 15.56
CA THR A 59 1.00 0.76 14.48
C THR A 59 1.34 -0.65 14.95
N VAL A 60 1.13 -1.64 14.07
CA VAL A 60 1.60 -3.02 14.31
C VAL A 60 3.12 -3.07 14.45
N PHE A 61 3.84 -2.27 13.64
CA PHE A 61 5.30 -2.16 13.73
C PHE A 61 5.75 -1.60 15.08
N ASP A 62 5.08 -0.56 15.59
CA ASP A 62 5.39 -0.02 16.92
C ASP A 62 5.25 -1.07 18.02
N LEU A 63 4.25 -1.94 17.93
CA LEU A 63 4.01 -3.02 18.89
C LEU A 63 5.09 -4.11 18.82
N VAL A 64 5.56 -4.45 17.61
CA VAL A 64 6.62 -5.45 17.39
C VAL A 64 7.98 -4.93 17.85
N GLU A 65 8.25 -3.65 17.69
CA GLU A 65 9.48 -2.99 18.16
C GLU A 65 9.56 -2.86 19.68
N MET A 66 8.46 -3.08 20.41
CA MET A 66 8.48 -3.02 21.87
C MET A 66 9.30 -4.15 22.47
N GLU A 67 10.08 -3.83 23.50
CA GLU A 67 10.73 -4.82 24.34
C GLU A 67 9.69 -5.72 25.04
N ASP A 68 10.04 -6.99 25.23
CA ASP A 68 9.12 -8.01 25.75
C ASP A 68 8.56 -7.65 27.13
N ASN A 69 9.39 -7.09 28.02
CA ASN A 69 8.98 -6.66 29.35
C ASN A 69 7.94 -5.53 29.30
N GLU A 70 8.18 -4.50 28.49
CA GLU A 70 7.25 -3.39 28.32
C GLU A 70 5.93 -3.87 27.71
N ARG A 71 6.00 -4.79 26.73
CA ARG A 71 4.82 -5.37 26.09
C ARG A 71 3.97 -6.16 27.07
N CYS A 72 4.59 -6.97 27.94
CA CYS A 72 3.87 -7.76 28.95
C CYS A 72 3.24 -6.89 30.04
N GLU A 73 3.90 -5.81 30.45
CA GLU A 73 3.34 -4.85 31.40
C GLU A 73 2.17 -4.06 30.81
N LEU A 74 2.30 -3.65 29.54
CA LEU A 74 1.27 -2.91 28.82
C LEU A 74 0.05 -3.78 28.51
N LEU A 75 0.28 -5.03 28.13
CA LEU A 75 -0.71 -6.03 27.72
C LEU A 75 -0.61 -7.27 28.63
N PRO A 76 -1.15 -7.23 29.87
CA PRO A 76 -1.18 -8.37 30.79
C PRO A 76 -2.21 -9.42 30.31
N MET A 77 -1.94 -9.99 29.14
CA MET A 77 -2.70 -11.04 28.48
C MET A 77 -2.08 -12.41 28.82
N THR A 78 -2.82 -13.47 28.55
CA THR A 78 -2.29 -14.84 28.69
C THR A 78 -1.26 -15.15 27.60
N ASP A 79 -0.34 -16.08 27.87
CA ASP A 79 0.67 -16.52 26.89
C ASP A 79 0.03 -16.99 25.57
N SER A 80 -1.14 -17.63 25.62
CA SER A 80 -1.88 -18.04 24.43
C SER A 80 -2.32 -16.84 23.58
N GLN A 81 -2.77 -15.76 24.21
CA GLN A 81 -3.22 -14.55 23.50
C GLN A 81 -2.02 -13.80 22.90
N LEU A 82 -0.92 -13.70 23.64
CA LEU A 82 0.32 -13.11 23.14
C LEU A 82 0.89 -13.90 21.96
N LEU A 83 0.78 -15.23 21.99
CA LEU A 83 1.18 -16.08 20.87
C LEU A 83 0.31 -15.83 19.62
N ASP A 84 -1.00 -15.65 19.78
CA ASP A 84 -1.89 -15.32 18.66
C ASP A 84 -1.57 -13.94 18.07
N ILE A 85 -1.28 -12.96 18.92
CA ILE A 85 -0.82 -11.62 18.50
C ILE A 85 0.50 -11.73 17.73
N ALA A 86 1.46 -12.51 18.23
CA ALA A 86 2.74 -12.71 17.55
C ALA A 86 2.56 -13.37 16.17
N LYS A 87 1.65 -14.35 16.04
CA LYS A 87 1.32 -14.94 14.73
C LYS A 87 0.77 -13.91 13.77
N PHE A 88 -0.15 -13.03 14.22
CA PHE A 88 -0.67 -11.95 13.40
C PHE A 88 0.44 -11.02 12.95
N CYS A 89 1.29 -10.54 13.87
CA CYS A 89 2.39 -9.64 13.56
C CYS A 89 3.38 -10.25 12.54
N ASN A 90 3.66 -11.55 12.64
CA ASN A 90 4.54 -12.25 11.69
C ASN A 90 3.90 -12.42 10.29
N GLN A 91 2.58 -12.37 10.18
CA GLN A 91 1.86 -12.43 8.90
C GLN A 91 1.54 -11.04 8.33
N PHE A 92 1.55 -10.01 9.19
CA PHE A 92 1.26 -8.64 8.81
C PHE A 92 2.24 -8.17 7.71
N PRO A 93 1.77 -7.50 6.65
CA PRO A 93 2.63 -7.20 5.51
C PRO A 93 3.76 -6.23 5.86
N ASN A 94 5.00 -6.70 5.73
CA ASN A 94 6.20 -5.87 5.67
C ASN A 94 6.80 -5.98 4.26
N ILE A 95 6.61 -4.96 3.43
CA ILE A 95 6.96 -5.01 2.00
C ILE A 95 7.75 -3.76 1.64
N ASP A 96 8.96 -3.94 1.13
CA ASP A 96 9.73 -2.88 0.52
C ASP A 96 9.27 -2.66 -0.93
N MET A 97 8.95 -1.40 -1.25
CA MET A 97 8.65 -0.97 -2.61
C MET A 97 9.77 -0.07 -3.14
N SER A 98 10.26 -0.40 -4.34
CA SER A 98 11.14 0.46 -5.14
C SER A 98 10.59 0.61 -6.55
N TYR A 99 10.88 1.73 -7.21
CA TYR A 99 10.36 2.01 -8.53
C TYR A 99 11.37 2.73 -9.43
N GLU A 100 11.16 2.59 -10.74
CA GLU A 100 12.02 3.11 -11.80
C GLU A 100 11.13 3.51 -12.99
N VAL A 101 11.29 4.74 -13.49
CA VAL A 101 10.69 5.15 -14.77
C VAL A 101 11.61 4.69 -15.89
N LEU A 102 11.19 3.69 -16.66
CA LEU A 102 11.98 3.16 -17.77
C LEU A 102 12.11 4.22 -18.86
N ASP A 103 13.34 4.44 -19.31
CA ASP A 103 13.69 5.47 -20.29
C ASP A 103 13.20 6.89 -19.93
N GLY A 104 13.13 7.20 -18.62
CA GLY A 104 12.57 8.46 -18.11
C GLY A 104 13.24 9.75 -18.59
N GLN A 105 14.40 9.66 -19.24
CA GLN A 105 15.07 10.81 -19.86
C GLN A 105 14.57 11.10 -21.29
N ASN A 106 13.87 10.17 -21.94
CA ASN A 106 13.46 10.28 -23.35
C ASN A 106 11.94 10.24 -23.53
N VAL A 107 11.18 10.62 -22.50
CA VAL A 107 9.71 10.70 -22.58
C VAL A 107 9.31 11.95 -23.37
N GLY A 108 8.76 11.75 -24.56
CA GLY A 108 8.13 12.81 -25.36
C GLY A 108 6.69 13.08 -24.94
N ALA A 109 6.19 14.24 -25.33
CA ALA A 109 4.79 14.61 -25.15
C ALA A 109 3.86 13.61 -25.88
N GLY A 110 2.92 13.03 -25.14
CA GLY A 110 2.00 12.01 -25.65
C GLY A 110 2.56 10.58 -25.75
N ASP A 111 3.82 10.34 -25.36
CA ASP A 111 4.40 8.99 -25.31
C ASP A 111 3.86 8.17 -24.13
N ASP A 112 4.03 6.85 -24.18
CA ASP A 112 3.72 5.96 -23.06
C ASP A 112 4.87 5.94 -22.05
N ILE A 113 4.56 6.23 -20.79
CA ILE A 113 5.46 6.11 -19.66
C ILE A 113 5.33 4.71 -19.08
N THR A 114 6.46 3.99 -18.96
CA THR A 114 6.50 2.70 -18.27
C THR A 114 7.17 2.84 -16.91
N LEU A 115 6.40 2.63 -15.83
CA LEU A 115 6.91 2.58 -14.47
C LEU A 115 7.11 1.12 -14.05
N GLN A 116 8.35 0.73 -13.78
CA GLN A 116 8.71 -0.58 -13.23
C GLN A 116 8.77 -0.49 -11.71
N VAL A 117 7.91 -1.25 -11.05
CA VAL A 117 7.85 -1.38 -9.58
C VAL A 117 8.42 -2.74 -9.19
N THR A 118 9.34 -2.74 -8.22
CA THR A 118 9.84 -3.96 -7.57
C THR A 118 9.33 -4.00 -6.14
N LEU A 119 8.66 -5.10 -5.79
CA LEU A 119 8.11 -5.38 -4.47
C LEU A 119 8.89 -6.54 -3.85
N GLU A 120 9.31 -6.38 -2.60
CA GLU A 120 10.02 -7.41 -1.85
C GLU A 120 9.47 -7.48 -0.44
N ARG A 121 8.84 -8.60 -0.10
CA ARG A 121 8.30 -8.87 1.22
C ARG A 121 9.42 -9.37 2.13
N ASP A 122 9.56 -8.74 3.28
CA ASP A 122 10.43 -9.22 4.35
C ASP A 122 9.79 -10.44 5.02
N MET A 123 10.41 -11.60 4.83
CA MET A 123 9.96 -12.87 5.42
C MET A 123 11.15 -13.76 5.73
N GLU A 124 11.18 -14.29 6.95
CA GLU A 124 12.21 -15.23 7.36
C GLU A 124 12.11 -16.59 6.65
N GLY A 125 13.27 -17.16 6.33
CA GLY A 125 13.41 -18.55 5.87
C GLY A 125 12.57 -18.89 4.63
N LYS A 126 11.81 -19.99 4.71
CA LYS A 126 10.95 -20.52 3.63
C LYS A 126 9.44 -20.36 3.93
N ALA A 127 9.06 -19.46 4.84
CA ALA A 127 7.65 -19.19 5.11
C ALA A 127 6.88 -18.79 3.83
N GLU A 128 5.66 -19.28 3.70
CA GLU A 128 4.74 -18.87 2.62
C GLU A 128 3.72 -17.88 3.19
N VAL A 129 3.19 -17.01 2.32
CA VAL A 129 2.13 -16.09 2.73
C VAL A 129 0.84 -16.90 2.86
N GLY A 130 0.36 -17.02 4.09
CA GLY A 130 -0.91 -17.67 4.40
C GLY A 130 -2.11 -16.80 4.05
N PRO A 131 -3.33 -17.32 4.29
CA PRO A 131 -4.54 -16.52 4.18
C PRO A 131 -4.50 -15.34 5.16
N VAL A 132 -5.24 -14.28 4.84
CA VAL A 132 -5.38 -13.09 5.67
C VAL A 132 -5.96 -13.47 7.04
N ASP A 133 -5.31 -13.00 8.10
CA ASP A 133 -5.87 -13.07 9.45
C ASP A 133 -6.98 -12.01 9.60
N ALA A 134 -8.22 -12.48 9.40
CA ALA A 134 -9.42 -11.67 9.41
C ALA A 134 -10.56 -12.45 10.09
N PRO A 135 -10.57 -12.58 11.43
CA PRO A 135 -11.51 -13.43 12.15
C PRO A 135 -12.98 -12.96 12.03
N ARG A 136 -13.19 -11.68 11.69
CA ARG A 136 -14.51 -11.08 11.46
C ARG A 136 -15.01 -11.26 10.02
N TYR A 137 -14.18 -11.79 9.12
CA TYR A 137 -14.55 -12.02 7.73
C TYR A 137 -15.05 -13.46 7.52
N PRO A 138 -16.21 -13.69 6.88
CA PRO A 138 -16.88 -14.99 6.88
C PRO A 138 -16.21 -16.07 6.01
N LYS A 139 -15.19 -15.72 5.22
CA LYS A 139 -14.54 -16.63 4.26
C LYS A 139 -13.03 -16.50 4.39
N ALA A 140 -12.31 -17.57 4.07
CA ALA A 140 -10.87 -17.44 3.84
C ALA A 140 -10.63 -16.45 2.68
N LYS A 141 -9.64 -15.58 2.85
CA LYS A 141 -9.29 -14.54 1.89
C LYS A 141 -7.79 -14.57 1.67
N GLU A 142 -7.38 -14.54 0.42
CA GLU A 142 -5.99 -14.33 0.04
C GLU A 142 -5.70 -12.85 -0.03
N GLU A 143 -4.51 -12.47 0.41
CA GLU A 143 -4.05 -11.09 0.35
C GLU A 143 -3.87 -10.65 -1.11
N GLY A 144 -4.31 -9.43 -1.43
CA GLY A 144 -3.98 -8.82 -2.71
C GLY A 144 -3.82 -7.31 -2.66
N TRP A 145 -3.06 -6.82 -3.62
CA TRP A 145 -2.61 -5.43 -3.66
C TRP A 145 -3.07 -4.72 -4.93
N TRP A 146 -3.18 -3.41 -4.86
CA TRP A 146 -3.25 -2.53 -6.02
C TRP A 146 -2.00 -1.69 -6.09
N LEU A 147 -1.38 -1.66 -7.27
CA LEU A 147 -0.49 -0.57 -7.64
C LEU A 147 -1.30 0.45 -8.44
N VAL A 148 -1.23 1.72 -8.07
CA VAL A 148 -1.98 2.80 -8.70
C VAL A 148 -1.03 3.95 -9.00
N VAL A 149 -1.08 4.48 -10.22
CA VAL A 149 -0.44 5.75 -10.55
C VAL A 149 -1.53 6.80 -10.70
N GLY A 150 -1.39 7.92 -10.00
CA GLY A 150 -2.33 9.03 -10.05
C GLY A 150 -1.67 10.39 -10.19
N ASP A 151 -2.44 11.35 -10.69
CA ASP A 151 -2.16 12.77 -10.62
C ASP A 151 -3.09 13.41 -9.58
N VAL A 152 -2.52 13.74 -8.42
CA VAL A 152 -3.26 14.30 -7.28
C VAL A 152 -3.88 15.65 -7.62
N LYS A 153 -3.21 16.46 -8.45
CA LYS A 153 -3.69 17.82 -8.76
C LYS A 153 -4.96 17.78 -9.60
N SER A 154 -5.03 16.86 -10.57
CA SER A 154 -6.20 16.68 -11.42
C SER A 154 -7.18 15.63 -10.89
N ASN A 155 -6.87 14.97 -9.77
CA ASN A 155 -7.62 13.85 -9.21
C ASN A 155 -7.84 12.71 -10.24
N GLN A 156 -6.83 12.49 -11.08
CA GLN A 156 -6.91 11.52 -12.18
C GLN A 156 -6.12 10.25 -11.86
N LEU A 157 -6.77 9.10 -11.98
CA LEU A 157 -6.14 7.79 -11.97
C LEU A 157 -5.62 7.49 -13.38
N LEU A 158 -4.32 7.24 -13.50
CA LEU A 158 -3.61 7.07 -14.76
C LEU A 158 -3.34 5.60 -15.09
N ALA A 159 -2.94 4.82 -14.09
CA ALA A 159 -2.76 3.38 -14.22
C ALA A 159 -3.18 2.66 -12.95
N ILE A 160 -3.67 1.43 -13.09
CA ILE A 160 -3.97 0.54 -11.98
C ILE A 160 -3.62 -0.90 -12.36
N LYS A 161 -3.05 -1.65 -11.41
CA LYS A 161 -2.80 -3.08 -11.58
C LYS A 161 -3.02 -3.84 -10.29
N ARG A 162 -3.75 -4.94 -10.36
CA ARG A 162 -3.91 -5.88 -9.26
C ARG A 162 -2.68 -6.79 -9.19
N VAL A 163 -2.13 -6.98 -7.99
CA VAL A 163 -0.93 -7.77 -7.74
C VAL A 163 -1.21 -8.75 -6.60
N SER A 164 -0.76 -10.00 -6.76
CA SER A 164 -0.58 -10.93 -5.64
C SER A 164 0.91 -11.04 -5.37
N LEU A 165 1.31 -10.90 -4.12
CA LEU A 165 2.70 -10.91 -3.70
C LEU A 165 2.93 -12.04 -2.70
N GLN A 166 3.87 -12.93 -3.03
CA GLN A 166 4.36 -13.96 -2.11
C GLN A 166 5.66 -13.49 -1.45
N ARG A 167 6.76 -13.41 -2.23
CA ARG A 167 8.04 -12.89 -1.74
C ARG A 167 8.51 -11.69 -2.55
N LYS A 168 8.68 -11.86 -3.85
CA LYS A 168 9.21 -10.82 -4.72
C LYS A 168 8.37 -10.73 -5.99
N SER A 169 8.15 -9.52 -6.47
CA SER A 169 7.45 -9.29 -7.73
C SER A 169 8.04 -8.09 -8.45
N LYS A 170 8.07 -8.16 -9.77
CA LYS A 170 8.37 -7.02 -10.65
C LYS A 170 7.17 -6.76 -11.52
N VAL A 171 6.62 -5.56 -11.46
CA VAL A 171 5.37 -5.18 -12.10
C VAL A 171 5.58 -3.91 -12.90
N LYS A 172 5.19 -3.94 -14.18
CA LYS A 172 5.12 -2.75 -15.02
C LYS A 172 3.72 -2.14 -15.01
N LEU A 173 3.66 -0.83 -14.85
CA LEU A 173 2.50 0.03 -15.05
C LEU A 173 2.79 0.94 -16.24
N GLU A 174 1.85 1.06 -17.15
CA GLU A 174 1.97 1.88 -18.36
C GLU A 174 0.85 2.93 -18.35
N PHE A 175 1.20 4.18 -18.66
CA PHE A 175 0.26 5.30 -18.75
C PHE A 175 0.78 6.39 -19.68
N ALA A 176 -0.13 7.15 -20.30
CA ALA A 176 0.24 8.20 -21.23
C ALA A 176 0.87 9.42 -20.53
N ALA A 177 1.94 9.94 -21.12
CA ALA A 177 2.49 11.25 -20.80
C ALA A 177 1.50 12.37 -21.19
N PRO A 178 1.57 13.54 -20.54
CA PRO A 178 0.85 14.73 -20.99
C PRO A 178 1.19 15.07 -22.44
N ALA A 179 0.23 15.67 -23.14
CA ALA A 179 0.40 16.16 -24.51
C ALA A 179 1.29 17.41 -24.61
N GLU A 180 1.65 18.01 -23.48
CA GLU A 180 2.50 19.18 -23.39
C GLU A 180 3.86 18.80 -22.79
N ALA A 181 4.92 19.40 -23.30
CA ALA A 181 6.26 19.26 -22.75
C ALA A 181 6.35 20.00 -21.41
N VAL A 182 6.24 19.24 -20.32
CA VAL A 182 6.21 19.79 -18.97
C VAL A 182 6.79 18.80 -17.97
N ARG A 183 7.45 19.33 -16.94
CA ARG A 183 7.77 18.55 -15.75
C ARG A 183 6.50 18.26 -14.97
N LYS A 184 6.08 17.01 -14.92
CA LYS A 184 4.85 16.59 -14.25
C LYS A 184 5.15 15.72 -13.04
N SER A 185 4.43 15.96 -11.95
CA SER A 185 4.48 15.16 -10.71
C SER A 185 3.35 14.15 -10.70
N TYR A 186 3.67 12.94 -10.28
CA TYR A 186 2.73 11.84 -10.10
C TYR A 186 2.94 11.18 -8.74
N THR A 187 1.99 10.35 -8.36
CA THR A 187 2.02 9.59 -7.12
C THR A 187 1.78 8.12 -7.42
N LEU A 188 2.67 7.27 -6.93
CA LEU A 188 2.54 5.82 -6.92
C LEU A 188 1.96 5.39 -5.57
N TYR A 189 0.83 4.72 -5.59
CA TYR A 189 0.19 4.11 -4.42
C TYR A 189 0.32 2.60 -4.48
N PHE A 190 0.63 1.99 -3.34
CA PHE A 190 0.58 0.56 -3.11
C PHE A 190 -0.42 0.28 -2.00
N MET A 191 -1.60 -0.21 -2.38
CA MET A 191 -2.76 -0.31 -1.49
C MET A 191 -3.10 -1.78 -1.22
N CYS A 192 -3.20 -2.17 0.05
CA CYS A 192 -3.69 -3.48 0.46
C CYS A 192 -5.21 -3.55 0.29
N ASP A 193 -5.77 -4.75 0.11
CA ASP A 193 -7.22 -4.95 0.15
C ASP A 193 -7.74 -5.55 1.46
N SER A 194 -6.83 -5.85 2.39
CA SER A 194 -7.05 -6.77 3.50
C SER A 194 -6.62 -6.22 4.86
N TYR A 195 -5.51 -5.51 4.93
CA TYR A 195 -4.97 -4.95 6.17
C TYR A 195 -4.91 -3.43 6.10
N LEU A 196 -5.12 -2.77 7.22
CA LEU A 196 -4.96 -1.33 7.39
C LEU A 196 -3.55 -1.03 7.92
N GLY A 197 -2.96 0.08 7.48
CA GLY A 197 -1.67 0.56 7.98
C GLY A 197 -0.44 0.00 7.26
N CYS A 198 -0.62 -0.66 6.12
CA CYS A 198 0.47 -1.16 5.26
C CYS A 198 0.46 -0.55 3.85
N ASP A 199 -0.40 0.45 3.62
CA ASP A 199 -0.44 1.20 2.37
C ASP A 199 0.75 2.14 2.26
N GLN A 200 1.27 2.33 1.05
CA GLN A 200 2.44 3.17 0.80
C GLN A 200 2.20 4.14 -0.35
N GLU A 201 2.76 5.35 -0.23
CA GLU A 201 2.65 6.42 -1.21
C GLU A 201 4.03 6.99 -1.54
N TYR A 202 4.35 7.10 -2.83
CA TYR A 202 5.61 7.70 -3.30
C TYR A 202 5.35 8.72 -4.40
N ASN A 203 5.83 9.94 -4.17
CA ASN A 203 5.80 11.00 -5.16
C ASN A 203 7.02 10.90 -6.09
N PHE A 204 6.78 11.02 -7.39
CA PHE A 204 7.84 11.04 -8.40
C PHE A 204 7.54 12.09 -9.48
N THR A 205 8.57 12.49 -10.22
CA THR A 205 8.43 13.46 -11.31
C THR A 205 9.00 12.92 -12.60
N VAL A 206 8.34 13.22 -13.72
CA VAL A 206 8.81 12.91 -15.07
C VAL A 206 8.95 14.22 -15.84
N ASP A 207 10.09 14.41 -16.47
CA ASP A 207 10.37 15.54 -17.35
C ASP A 207 9.96 15.18 -18.77
N VAL A 208 8.81 15.67 -19.22
CA VAL A 208 8.28 15.39 -20.57
C VAL A 208 8.84 16.41 -21.55
N LYS A 209 9.44 15.91 -22.64
CA LYS A 209 10.11 16.72 -23.66
C LYS A 209 9.16 17.01 -24.83
N GLU A 210 9.43 18.08 -25.57
CA GLU A 210 8.78 18.29 -26.85
C GLU A 210 9.17 17.16 -27.80
N THR A 211 8.19 16.52 -28.42
CA THR A 211 8.42 15.63 -29.56
C THR A 211 9.01 16.48 -30.69
N GLY A 212 10.25 16.20 -31.09
CA GLY A 212 10.91 16.95 -32.16
C GLY A 212 10.02 17.03 -33.40
N GLY A 213 9.64 18.26 -33.79
CA GLY A 213 8.95 18.51 -35.05
C GLY A 213 9.76 18.00 -36.24
N PRO A 214 9.13 17.82 -37.42
CA PRO A 214 9.80 17.26 -38.59
C PRO A 214 11.06 18.07 -38.91
N VAL A 215 12.18 17.34 -39.06
CA VAL A 215 13.46 17.91 -39.47
C VAL A 215 13.25 18.51 -40.87
N GLU A 216 13.09 19.83 -40.96
CA GLU A 216 13.12 20.53 -42.24
C GLU A 216 14.54 20.39 -42.81
N TYR A 217 14.71 19.44 -43.73
CA TYR A 217 15.85 19.43 -44.64
C TYR A 217 15.74 20.66 -45.54
N SER A 218 16.44 21.72 -45.18
CA SER A 218 16.73 22.83 -46.09
C SER A 218 17.85 22.38 -47.02
N GLY A 219 17.45 22.02 -48.24
CA GLY A 219 18.33 21.81 -49.40
C GLY A 219 18.04 22.84 -50.48
#